data_AF-T1C576-F1
#
_entry.id   AF-T1C576-F1
#
_cell.length_a   1.000
_cell.length_b   1.000
_cell.length_c   1.000
_cell.angle_alpha   90.00
_cell.angle_beta   90.00
_cell.angle_gamma   90.00
#
_symmetry.space_group_name_H-M   'P 1'
#
loop_
_entity.id
_entity.type
_entity.pdbx_description
1 polymer ?
#
loop_
_entity_poly.entity_id
_entity_poly.type
_entity_poly.pdbx_seq_one_letter_code
_entity_poly.pdbx_strand_id
1 'polypeptide(L)'
;SNERKDTMPAIRLGHPLFFHNIPFEIEERQILREMRIPKKASLAELNEPAMERAIGQAIEEGYRMIEGQGVYRTLTITEIGEDRVLTRESETLFVGQKMVKLLRHCDYASLIVATIGPKIETEVDRLSGPEPAHAYFLERVGAWMADYMGIWLDRMLEREIVRAGYQRT
;
A
#
# COMPACT_ATOMS: atom_id res chain seq x y z
N SER A 1 10.18 14.40 -43.44
CA SER A 1 11.08 14.52 -42.29
C SER A 1 10.51 13.75 -41.12
N ASN A 2 11.35 12.86 -40.57
CA ASN A 2 11.21 12.01 -39.39
C ASN A 2 10.05 12.31 -38.41
N GLU A 3 8.99 11.49 -38.45
CA GLU A 3 8.17 11.20 -37.27
C GLU A 3 8.96 10.23 -36.38
N ARG A 4 9.52 10.73 -35.28
CA ARG A 4 9.96 9.86 -34.19
C ARG A 4 8.70 9.30 -33.54
N LYS A 5 8.37 8.04 -33.86
CA LYS A 5 7.53 7.22 -32.99
C LYS A 5 8.32 7.00 -31.71
N ASP A 6 8.05 7.83 -30.70
CA ASP A 6 8.43 7.60 -29.32
C ASP A 6 7.71 6.33 -28.85
N THR A 7 8.32 5.18 -29.07
CA THR A 7 7.95 3.94 -28.38
C THR A 7 8.43 4.06 -26.94
N MET A 8 7.69 4.84 -26.16
CA MET A 8 7.77 4.78 -24.69
C MET A 8 7.35 3.38 -24.24
N PRO A 9 8.03 2.77 -23.24
CA PRO A 9 7.43 1.65 -22.52
C PRO A 9 6.10 2.13 -21.94
N ALA A 10 5.02 1.56 -22.45
CA ALA A 10 3.67 2.09 -22.25
C ALA A 10 3.27 1.99 -20.77
N ILE A 11 3.35 3.11 -20.04
CA ILE A 11 2.45 3.31 -18.89
C ILE A 11 1.06 3.05 -19.46
N ARG A 12 0.36 2.02 -18.94
CA ARG A 12 -0.99 1.72 -19.39
C ARG A 12 -1.94 2.76 -18.83
N LEU A 13 -2.08 3.86 -19.56
CA LEU A 13 -2.99 4.95 -19.21
C LEU A 13 -4.43 4.45 -19.22
N GLY A 14 -5.19 4.86 -18.21
CA GLY A 14 -6.63 4.66 -18.14
C GLY A 14 -7.11 3.21 -17.94
N HIS A 15 -6.25 2.19 -17.99
CA HIS A 15 -6.62 0.80 -17.72
C HIS A 15 -6.10 0.34 -16.35
N PRO A 16 -6.94 -0.31 -15.52
CA PRO A 16 -6.49 -0.86 -14.25
C PRO A 16 -5.51 -2.02 -14.48
N LEU A 17 -4.46 -2.04 -13.68
CA LEU A 17 -3.47 -3.12 -13.64
C LEU A 17 -3.56 -3.83 -12.30
N PHE A 18 -3.84 -5.13 -12.36
CA PHE A 18 -4.09 -5.98 -11.21
C PHE A 18 -2.86 -6.81 -10.85
N PHE A 19 -2.63 -6.92 -9.55
CA PHE A 19 -1.57 -7.70 -8.93
C PHE A 19 -2.20 -8.70 -7.99
N HIS A 20 -1.76 -9.95 -8.10
CA HIS A 20 -2.17 -11.03 -7.24
C HIS A 20 -0.93 -11.64 -6.61
N ASN A 21 -1.08 -12.18 -5.39
CA ASN A 21 0.01 -12.81 -4.65
C ASN A 21 1.21 -11.87 -4.48
N ILE A 22 0.95 -10.62 -4.08
CA ILE A 22 2.01 -9.63 -3.84
C ILE A 22 2.95 -10.20 -2.76
N PRO A 23 4.27 -10.28 -3.03
CA PRO A 23 5.22 -10.84 -2.08
C PRO A 23 5.31 -9.95 -0.84
N PHE A 24 5.31 -10.56 0.33
CA PHE A 24 5.34 -9.87 1.61
C PHE A 24 6.48 -10.38 2.48
N GLU A 25 7.16 -9.43 3.14
CA GLU A 25 8.23 -9.70 4.09
C GLU A 25 7.97 -8.90 5.37
N ILE A 26 7.93 -9.61 6.51
CA ILE A 26 7.72 -9.00 7.82
C ILE A 26 9.04 -8.40 8.28
N GLU A 27 9.00 -7.10 8.53
CA GLU A 27 10.04 -6.40 9.29
C GLU A 27 9.57 -6.32 10.75
N GLU A 28 10.19 -7.08 11.66
CA GLU A 28 9.83 -7.10 13.08
C GLU A 28 9.79 -5.68 13.69
N ARG A 29 10.73 -4.83 13.29
CA ARG A 29 10.77 -3.42 13.70
C ARG A 29 9.47 -2.67 13.41
N GLN A 30 8.82 -2.95 12.28
CA GLN A 30 7.59 -2.26 11.88
C GLN A 30 6.40 -2.79 12.68
N ILE A 31 6.35 -4.11 12.90
CA ILE A 31 5.39 -4.72 13.82
C ILE A 31 5.49 -4.11 15.22
N LEU A 32 6.71 -3.97 15.74
CA LEU A 32 6.96 -3.34 17.04
C LEU A 32 6.56 -1.86 17.06
N ARG A 33 6.71 -1.13 15.94
CA ARG A 33 6.21 0.25 15.82
C ARG A 33 4.70 0.33 15.88
N GLU A 34 3.99 -0.57 15.19
CA GLU A 34 2.53 -0.68 15.25
C GLU A 34 2.05 -0.96 16.69
N MET A 35 2.82 -1.78 17.43
CA MET A 35 2.60 -2.06 18.85
C MET A 35 3.05 -0.94 19.81
N ARG A 36 3.48 0.22 19.29
CA ARG A 36 4.00 1.36 20.09
C ARG A 36 5.27 1.05 20.89
N ILE A 37 6.11 0.15 20.41
CA ILE A 37 7.44 -0.20 20.94
C ILE A 37 8.55 0.21 19.93
N PRO A 38 8.67 1.49 19.54
CA PRO A 38 9.48 1.89 18.38
C PRO A 38 11.00 1.86 18.60
N LYS A 39 11.46 1.69 19.84
CA LYS A 39 12.89 1.73 20.21
C LYS A 39 13.63 0.41 19.96
N LYS A 40 12.89 -0.68 19.78
CA LYS A 40 13.44 -2.03 19.58
C LYS A 40 13.41 -2.38 18.09
N ALA A 41 14.47 -3.02 17.61
CA ALA A 41 14.61 -3.38 16.19
C ALA A 41 14.16 -4.82 15.89
N SER A 42 14.14 -5.68 16.91
CA SER A 42 13.79 -7.10 16.80
C SER A 42 12.98 -7.58 18.00
N LEU A 43 12.27 -8.71 17.85
CA LEU A 43 11.52 -9.34 18.94
C LEU A 43 12.45 -9.83 20.05
N ALA A 44 13.67 -10.28 19.72
CA ALA A 44 14.66 -10.72 20.70
C ALA A 44 15.06 -9.59 21.68
N GLU A 45 15.03 -8.33 21.24
CA GLU A 45 15.29 -7.17 22.11
C GLU A 45 14.17 -6.90 23.11
N LEU A 46 13.02 -7.58 23.01
CA LEU A 46 11.92 -7.45 23.96
C LEU A 46 12.36 -7.81 25.39
N ASN A 47 13.31 -8.74 25.53
CA ASN A 47 13.72 -9.35 26.80
C ASN A 47 12.53 -9.98 27.57
N GLU A 48 11.48 -10.36 26.84
CA GLU A 48 10.26 -10.97 27.37
C GLU A 48 9.85 -12.19 26.51
N PRO A 49 10.34 -13.40 26.83
CA PRO A 49 10.19 -14.56 25.96
C PRO A 49 8.73 -14.96 25.68
N ALA A 50 7.81 -14.67 26.60
CA ALA A 50 6.38 -14.94 26.39
C ALA A 50 5.78 -14.02 25.32
N MET A 51 6.12 -12.73 25.36
CA MET A 51 5.66 -11.74 24.39
C MET A 51 6.28 -11.98 23.01
N GLU A 52 7.58 -12.30 22.97
CA GLU A 52 8.28 -12.69 21.73
C GLU A 52 7.56 -13.86 21.04
N ARG A 53 7.24 -14.93 21.78
CA ARG A 53 6.52 -16.09 21.23
C ARG A 53 5.12 -15.72 20.75
N ALA A 54 4.38 -14.92 21.50
CA ALA A 54 3.02 -14.53 21.13
C ALA A 54 3.00 -13.69 19.84
N ILE A 55 3.92 -12.73 19.73
CA ILE A 55 4.05 -11.92 18.51
C ILE A 55 4.53 -12.78 17.33
N GLY A 56 5.50 -13.67 17.56
CA GLY A 56 5.98 -14.62 16.56
C GLY A 56 4.87 -15.52 16.03
N GLN A 57 3.99 -16.03 16.91
CA GLN A 57 2.82 -16.81 16.50
C GLN A 57 1.85 -16.00 15.63
N ALA A 58 1.56 -14.75 16.00
CA ALA A 58 0.72 -13.86 15.20
C ALA A 58 1.32 -13.56 13.81
N ILE A 59 2.65 -13.38 13.74
CA ILE A 59 3.42 -13.21 12.50
C ILE A 59 3.28 -14.44 11.60
N GLU A 60 3.54 -15.63 12.13
CA GLU A 60 3.40 -16.89 11.39
C GLU A 60 1.97 -17.12 10.90
N GLU A 61 0.98 -16.78 11.72
CA GLU A 61 -0.42 -16.93 11.36
C GLU A 61 -0.85 -15.95 10.28
N GLY A 62 -0.44 -14.69 10.38
CA GLY A 62 -0.69 -13.70 9.34
C GLY A 62 -0.10 -14.15 7.99
N TYR A 63 1.11 -14.73 7.98
CA TYR A 63 1.68 -15.31 6.75
C TYR A 63 0.84 -16.44 6.14
N ARG A 64 0.17 -17.27 6.95
CA ARG A 64 -0.72 -18.32 6.45
C ARG A 64 -2.04 -17.78 5.87
N MET A 65 -2.46 -16.60 6.32
CA MET A 65 -3.76 -16.01 5.97
C MET A 65 -3.69 -14.94 4.89
N ILE A 66 -2.49 -14.40 4.59
CA ILE A 66 -2.34 -13.29 3.66
C ILE A 66 -2.77 -13.64 2.24
N GLU A 67 -3.61 -12.78 1.66
CA GLU A 67 -4.07 -12.84 0.27
C GLU A 67 -3.76 -11.50 -0.41
N GLY A 68 -2.48 -11.14 -0.46
CA GLY A 68 -2.00 -9.86 -0.97
C GLY A 68 -2.44 -9.59 -2.41
N GLN A 69 -3.27 -8.57 -2.60
CA GLN A 69 -3.78 -8.12 -3.90
C GLN A 69 -3.67 -6.60 -4.03
N GLY A 70 -3.54 -6.16 -5.27
CA GLY A 70 -3.40 -4.75 -5.59
C GLY A 70 -3.98 -4.40 -6.93
N VAL A 71 -4.43 -3.17 -7.07
CA VAL A 71 -4.76 -2.57 -8.35
C VAL A 71 -4.25 -1.15 -8.38
N TYR A 72 -3.71 -0.74 -9.52
CA TYR A 72 -3.50 0.68 -9.78
C TYR A 72 -4.07 1.09 -11.12
N ARG A 73 -4.39 2.38 -11.26
CA ARG A 73 -4.81 3.01 -12.51
C ARG A 73 -4.19 4.39 -12.60
N THR A 74 -3.51 4.67 -13.71
CA THR A 74 -2.97 6.00 -13.99
C THR A 74 -3.93 6.80 -14.85
N LEU A 75 -4.23 8.02 -14.39
CA LEU A 75 -5.19 8.95 -14.96
C LEU A 75 -4.43 10.13 -15.59
N THR A 76 -4.90 10.59 -16.74
CA THR A 76 -4.30 11.73 -17.44
C THR A 76 -4.93 13.02 -16.94
N ILE A 77 -4.16 13.90 -16.32
CA ILE A 77 -4.67 15.21 -15.88
C ILE A 77 -4.92 16.07 -17.12
N THR A 78 -6.13 16.60 -17.24
CA THR A 78 -6.53 17.42 -18.39
C THR A 78 -6.74 18.88 -18.00
N GLU A 79 -7.13 19.14 -16.76
CA GLU A 79 -7.39 20.49 -16.28
C GLU A 79 -7.18 20.61 -14.76
N ILE A 80 -6.64 21.75 -14.33
CA ILE A 80 -6.56 22.15 -12.92
C ILE A 80 -7.54 23.31 -12.72
N GLY A 81 -8.66 23.03 -12.06
CA GLY A 81 -9.67 24.02 -11.71
C GLY A 81 -9.38 24.71 -10.37
N GLU A 82 -10.33 25.55 -9.93
CA GLU A 82 -10.22 26.26 -8.65
C GLU A 82 -10.28 25.31 -7.45
N ASP A 83 -11.19 24.34 -7.47
CA ASP A 83 -11.45 23.42 -6.35
C ASP A 83 -11.31 21.94 -6.71
N ARG A 84 -10.90 21.61 -7.93
CA ARG A 84 -10.85 20.23 -8.44
C ARG A 84 -9.80 20.04 -9.52
N VAL A 85 -9.41 18.80 -9.73
CA VAL A 85 -8.53 18.36 -10.82
C VAL A 85 -9.31 17.42 -11.71
N LEU A 86 -9.42 17.76 -13.00
CA LEU A 86 -10.09 16.94 -13.99
C LEU A 86 -9.09 15.99 -14.63
N THR A 87 -9.51 14.75 -14.82
CA THR A 87 -8.76 13.78 -15.63
C THR A 87 -9.58 13.34 -16.83
N ARG A 88 -8.91 12.82 -17.85
CA ARG A 88 -9.56 12.26 -19.04
C ARG A 88 -10.58 11.17 -18.67
N GLU A 89 -10.31 10.43 -17.60
CA GLU A 89 -11.09 9.29 -17.17
C GLU A 89 -12.14 9.61 -16.10
N SER A 90 -12.07 10.79 -15.45
CA SER A 90 -13.01 11.20 -14.41
C SER A 90 -12.95 12.70 -14.09
N GLU A 91 -14.12 13.27 -13.78
CA GLU A 91 -14.26 14.68 -13.39
C GLU A 91 -14.48 14.87 -11.89
N THR A 92 -14.57 13.79 -11.10
CA THR A 92 -15.05 13.84 -9.70
C THR A 92 -14.11 13.22 -8.68
N LEU A 93 -12.99 12.62 -9.10
CA LEU A 93 -12.09 11.90 -8.19
C LEU A 93 -11.24 12.81 -7.32
N PHE A 94 -10.78 13.95 -7.86
CA PHE A 94 -9.84 14.84 -7.18
C PHE A 94 -10.50 16.17 -6.86
N VAL A 95 -11.08 16.27 -5.66
CA VAL A 95 -11.78 17.47 -5.19
C VAL A 95 -11.08 18.03 -3.96
N GLY A 96 -11.05 19.36 -3.87
CA GLY A 96 -10.53 20.14 -2.77
C GLY A 96 -9.19 20.82 -3.07
N GLN A 97 -8.97 21.95 -2.39
CA GLN A 97 -7.78 22.81 -2.53
C GLN A 97 -6.46 22.06 -2.30
N LYS A 98 -6.43 21.04 -1.44
CA LYS A 98 -5.24 20.22 -1.20
C LYS A 98 -4.86 19.40 -2.44
N MET A 99 -5.84 18.85 -3.16
CA MET A 99 -5.59 18.07 -4.38
C MET A 99 -5.09 18.96 -5.50
N VAL A 100 -5.73 20.13 -5.70
CA VAL A 100 -5.25 21.15 -6.64
C VAL A 100 -3.80 21.52 -6.35
N LYS A 101 -3.47 21.82 -5.09
CA LYS A 101 -2.09 22.17 -4.71
C LYS A 101 -1.09 21.04 -4.98
N LEU A 102 -1.46 19.78 -4.72
CA LEU A 102 -0.61 18.61 -4.91
C LEU A 102 -0.36 18.30 -6.39
N LEU A 103 -1.40 18.44 -7.23
CA LEU A 103 -1.39 17.95 -8.62
C LEU A 103 -1.19 19.03 -9.68
N ARG A 104 -1.11 20.33 -9.30
CA ARG A 104 -1.04 21.46 -10.25
C ARG A 104 0.09 21.40 -11.28
N HIS A 105 1.14 20.66 -11.00
CA HIS A 105 2.32 20.51 -11.85
C HIS A 105 2.52 19.07 -12.33
N CYS A 106 1.46 18.26 -12.29
CA CYS A 106 1.48 16.86 -12.68
C CYS A 106 0.73 16.66 -13.99
N ASP A 107 1.31 15.87 -14.90
CA ASP A 107 0.64 15.41 -16.12
C ASP A 107 -0.30 14.21 -15.85
N TYR A 108 -0.01 13.46 -14.77
CA TYR A 108 -0.72 12.23 -14.42
C TYR A 108 -0.95 12.12 -12.92
N ALA A 109 -1.99 11.37 -12.55
CA ALA A 109 -2.25 10.94 -11.19
C ALA A 109 -2.55 9.45 -11.17
N SER A 110 -1.92 8.69 -10.27
CA SER A 110 -2.19 7.26 -10.12
C SER A 110 -3.00 6.99 -8.87
N LEU A 111 -4.07 6.21 -9.03
CA LEU A 111 -4.84 5.66 -7.92
C LEU A 111 -4.34 4.25 -7.64
N ILE A 112 -4.08 3.96 -6.37
CA ILE A 112 -3.60 2.66 -5.89
C ILE A 112 -4.59 2.17 -4.83
N VAL A 113 -4.98 0.91 -4.94
CA VAL A 113 -5.74 0.19 -3.92
C VAL A 113 -5.04 -1.13 -3.66
N ALA A 114 -4.88 -1.49 -2.39
CA ALA A 114 -4.26 -2.73 -1.97
C ALA A 114 -5.04 -3.37 -0.83
N THR A 115 -4.97 -4.69 -0.73
CA THR A 115 -5.59 -5.45 0.35
C THR A 115 -4.76 -6.68 0.67
N ILE A 116 -4.89 -7.17 1.90
CA ILE A 116 -4.30 -8.43 2.38
C ILE A 116 -5.34 -9.55 2.43
N GLY A 117 -6.55 -9.29 1.94
CA GLY A 117 -7.71 -10.16 2.07
C GLY A 117 -8.39 -10.03 3.45
N PRO A 118 -9.57 -10.65 3.61
CA PRO A 118 -10.40 -10.50 4.81
C PRO A 118 -10.05 -11.47 5.94
N LYS A 119 -9.20 -12.48 5.69
CA LYS A 119 -8.97 -13.60 6.59
C LYS A 119 -8.44 -13.18 7.96
N ILE A 120 -7.50 -12.23 7.98
CA ILE A 120 -6.92 -11.73 9.24
C ILE A 120 -7.97 -10.99 10.07
N GLU A 121 -8.75 -10.11 9.46
CA GLU A 121 -9.83 -9.38 10.15
C GLU A 121 -10.88 -10.33 10.73
N THR A 122 -11.29 -11.33 9.92
CA THR A 122 -12.23 -12.38 10.37
C THR A 122 -11.71 -13.14 11.58
N GLU A 123 -10.40 -13.44 11.59
CA GLU A 123 -9.78 -14.20 12.68
C GLU A 123 -9.57 -13.34 13.93
N VAL A 124 -9.23 -12.06 13.78
CA VAL A 124 -9.19 -11.09 14.89
C VAL A 124 -10.55 -10.98 15.56
N ASP A 125 -11.64 -10.87 14.80
CA ASP A 125 -13.00 -10.83 15.35
C ASP A 125 -13.33 -12.11 16.13
N ARG A 126 -12.95 -13.28 15.59
CA ARG A 126 -13.15 -14.58 16.25
C ARG A 126 -12.37 -14.69 17.56
N LEU A 127 -11.13 -14.18 17.60
CA LEU A 127 -10.22 -14.27 18.75
C LEU A 127 -10.48 -13.19 19.81
N SER A 128 -11.15 -12.09 19.45
CA SER A 128 -11.36 -10.92 20.34
C SER A 128 -12.04 -11.26 21.67
N GLY A 129 -12.86 -12.31 21.70
CA GLY A 129 -13.44 -12.87 22.92
C GLY A 129 -12.51 -13.87 23.65
N PRO A 130 -12.18 -15.02 23.03
CA PRO A 130 -11.48 -16.11 23.70
C PRO A 130 -9.99 -15.82 23.99
N GLU A 131 -9.32 -15.06 23.13
CA GLU A 131 -7.87 -14.84 23.16
C GLU A 131 -7.52 -13.38 22.79
N PRO A 132 -7.96 -12.39 23.60
CA PRO A 132 -7.88 -10.97 23.26
C PRO A 132 -6.45 -10.47 23.05
N ALA A 133 -5.47 -11.04 23.74
CA ALA A 133 -4.06 -10.70 23.55
C ALA A 133 -3.54 -11.15 22.17
N HIS A 134 -3.93 -12.35 21.73
CA HIS A 134 -3.55 -12.86 20.41
C HIS A 134 -4.25 -12.09 19.30
N ALA A 135 -5.54 -11.79 19.46
CA ALA A 135 -6.31 -10.92 18.57
C ALA A 135 -5.62 -9.55 18.38
N TYR A 136 -5.16 -8.94 19.48
CA TYR A 136 -4.42 -7.68 19.44
C TYR A 136 -3.12 -7.79 18.64
N PHE A 137 -2.30 -8.81 18.88
CA PHE A 137 -1.05 -8.96 18.12
C PHE A 137 -1.30 -9.21 16.64
N LEU A 138 -2.28 -10.05 16.31
CA LEU A 138 -2.66 -10.36 14.94
C LEU A 138 -3.22 -9.13 14.20
N GLU A 139 -4.01 -8.29 14.87
CA GLU A 139 -4.48 -7.00 14.32
C GLU A 139 -3.31 -6.11 13.90
N ARG A 140 -2.27 -6.00 14.75
CA ARG A 140 -1.08 -5.18 14.46
C ARG A 140 -0.26 -5.74 13.30
N VAL A 141 -0.15 -7.06 13.22
CA VAL A 141 0.46 -7.74 12.08
C VAL A 141 -0.32 -7.45 10.79
N GLY A 142 -1.65 -7.57 10.83
CA GLY A 142 -2.52 -7.24 9.70
C GLY A 142 -2.39 -5.79 9.24
N ALA A 143 -2.35 -4.83 10.18
CA ALA A 143 -2.18 -3.42 9.86
C ALA A 143 -0.87 -3.16 9.08
N TRP A 144 0.25 -3.70 9.57
CA TRP A 144 1.53 -3.58 8.86
C TRP A 144 1.51 -4.27 7.50
N MET A 145 0.90 -5.45 7.40
CA MET A 145 0.74 -6.15 6.11
C MET A 145 0.01 -5.28 5.09
N ALA A 146 -1.08 -4.62 5.50
CA ALA A 146 -1.85 -3.74 4.61
C ALA A 146 -1.02 -2.53 4.14
N ASP A 147 -0.31 -1.87 5.06
CA ASP A 147 0.57 -0.75 4.73
C ASP A 147 1.69 -1.17 3.76
N TYR A 148 2.30 -2.34 3.99
CA TYR A 148 3.32 -2.88 3.10
C TYR A 148 2.78 -3.07 1.67
N MET A 149 1.55 -3.54 1.50
CA MET A 149 0.97 -3.73 0.15
C MET A 149 0.89 -2.40 -0.61
N GLY A 150 0.49 -1.33 0.07
CA GLY A 150 0.50 0.03 -0.48
C GLY A 150 1.91 0.48 -0.87
N ILE A 151 2.88 0.31 0.03
CA ILE A 151 4.29 0.68 -0.19
C ILE A 151 4.89 -0.11 -1.38
N TRP A 152 4.57 -1.40 -1.49
CA TRP A 152 5.07 -2.25 -2.56
C TRP A 152 4.56 -1.79 -3.92
N LEU A 153 3.26 -1.50 -4.03
CA LEU A 153 2.65 -0.98 -5.26
C LEU A 153 3.22 0.40 -5.63
N ASP A 154 3.39 1.28 -4.64
CA ASP A 154 3.97 2.61 -4.82
C ASP A 154 5.40 2.53 -5.38
N ARG A 155 6.27 1.69 -4.80
CA ARG A 155 7.65 1.47 -5.30
C ARG A 155 7.70 0.82 -6.68
N MET A 156 6.74 -0.06 -6.97
CA MET A 156 6.64 -0.68 -8.28
C MET A 156 6.25 0.37 -9.33
N LEU A 157 5.22 1.16 -9.06
CA LEU A 157 4.78 2.27 -9.92
C LEU A 157 5.89 3.31 -10.11
N GLU A 158 6.60 3.68 -9.06
CA GLU A 158 7.73 4.62 -9.12
C GLU A 158 8.77 4.18 -10.15
N ARG A 159 9.12 2.88 -10.17
CA ARG A 159 10.05 2.33 -11.16
C ARG A 159 9.50 2.42 -12.58
N GLU A 160 8.19 2.30 -12.78
CA GLU A 160 7.55 2.43 -14.09
C GLU A 160 7.52 3.87 -14.58
N ILE A 161 7.15 4.84 -13.73
CA ILE A 161 7.09 6.25 -14.12
C ILE A 161 8.49 6.80 -14.43
N VAL A 162 9.52 6.39 -13.67
CA VAL A 162 10.90 6.79 -13.92
C VAL A 162 11.40 6.25 -15.25
N ARG A 163 11.08 4.99 -15.59
CA ARG A 163 11.39 4.41 -16.91
C ARG A 163 10.71 5.13 -18.07
N ALA A 164 9.56 5.75 -17.81
CA ALA A 164 8.82 6.56 -18.77
C ALA A 164 9.24 8.04 -18.79
N GLY A 165 10.23 8.45 -18.00
CA GLY A 165 10.76 9.81 -17.97
C GLY A 165 10.04 10.77 -17.03
N TYR A 166 9.16 10.28 -16.16
CA TYR A 166 8.46 11.07 -15.14
C TYR A 166 9.14 10.98 -13.78
N GLN A 167 8.76 11.91 -12.90
CA GLN A 167 9.20 11.95 -11.50
C GLN A 167 7.98 12.05 -10.59
N ARG A 168 8.10 11.47 -9.40
CA ARG A 168 7.10 11.60 -8.34
C ARG A 168 7.13 13.03 -7.77
N THR A 169 5.95 13.55 -7.39
CA THR A 169 5.83 14.81 -6.62
C THR A 169 6.01 14.57 -5.12
#